data_AF-A0A8H6HV86-F1
#
_entry.id   AF-A0A8H6HV86-F1
#
_cell.length_a   1.000
_cell.length_b   1.000
_cell.length_c   1.000
_cell.angle_alpha   90.00
_cell.angle_beta   90.00
_cell.angle_gamma   90.00
#
_symmetry.space_group_name_H-M   'P 1'
#
loop_
_entity.id
_entity.type
_entity.pdbx_description
1 polymer ?
#
loop_
_entity_poly.entity_id
_entity_poly.type
_entity_poly.pdbx_seq_one_letter_code
_entity_poly.pdbx_strand_id
1 'polypeptide(L)'
;MLSPEQLEFLKPFLAEFKELQLAGKGLTAFWERLYHKFYLVWPNQQAELEAPAEPKPPKLTKGGKISKRQVEKETPPVMIYSTMKNWKDARESQIRSYYYNRTTLGRKKGQAKVNIVVAIGKKDRVLAEHQLYSKKYYADRVKAKVDTALAKIDDVASHIKVTAQILKESWDQETKEIRDEIQAEHKRLVQEKKEKDKTLKHVLEGKGQQDISPEERAIVQEAIPELLESFCEAMAAKTGWAFSVIGGGPMAANTNAPIRVCTFHEGVIPETNQTFRGWYPEFDKLFSIPFSTFAHSVFPEAVRLRGAVNIELEKVTSPAALLESGRLVGHLQYARKAGEEEAAMAVMCGYGAKSQTRL
;
A
#
# COMPACT_ATOMS: atom_id res chain seq x y z
N MET A 1 15.05 16.82 26.11
CA MET A 1 13.84 16.19 26.68
C MET A 1 13.60 16.76 28.08
N LEU A 2 12.37 16.69 28.58
CA LEU A 2 12.07 17.08 29.97
C LEU A 2 12.59 16.03 30.95
N SER A 3 13.13 16.45 32.09
CA SER A 3 13.60 15.57 33.16
C SER A 3 12.43 14.88 33.90
N PRO A 4 12.66 13.77 34.62
CA PRO A 4 11.61 13.12 35.43
C PRO A 4 10.93 14.08 36.40
N GLU A 5 11.67 14.92 37.11
CA GLU A 5 11.14 15.90 38.05
C GLU A 5 10.25 16.95 37.36
N GLN A 6 10.68 17.44 36.20
CA GLN A 6 9.85 18.34 35.38
C GLN A 6 8.56 17.65 34.96
N LEU A 7 8.62 16.37 34.59
CA LEU A 7 7.42 15.62 34.23
C LEU A 7 6.48 15.45 35.43
N GLU A 8 6.99 15.19 36.64
CA GLU A 8 6.18 15.14 37.87
C GLU A 8 5.54 16.50 38.16
N PHE A 9 6.29 17.60 38.06
CA PHE A 9 5.78 18.96 38.24
C PHE A 9 4.63 19.28 37.26
N LEU A 10 4.68 18.78 36.02
CA LEU A 10 3.65 19.04 35.02
C LEU A 10 2.40 18.16 35.18
N LYS A 11 2.43 17.07 35.97
CA LYS A 11 1.27 16.16 36.09
C LYS A 11 0.02 16.80 36.71
N PRO A 12 0.08 17.57 37.81
CA PRO A 12 -1.12 18.11 38.47
C PRO A 12 -1.94 19.05 37.59
N PHE A 13 -1.28 19.78 36.69
CA PHE A 13 -1.91 20.74 35.78
C PHE A 13 -2.58 20.08 34.55
N LEU A 14 -2.44 18.75 34.39
CA LEU A 14 -2.99 18.03 33.24
C LEU A 14 -4.52 18.03 33.20
N ALA A 15 -5.18 17.97 34.37
CA ALA A 15 -6.64 18.01 34.46
C ALA A 15 -7.19 19.37 34.00
N GLU A 16 -6.64 20.46 34.54
CA GLU A 16 -7.01 21.82 34.18
C GLU A 16 -6.76 22.12 32.69
N PHE A 17 -5.63 21.67 32.14
CA PHE A 17 -5.37 21.81 30.71
C PHE A 17 -6.46 21.15 29.85
N LYS A 18 -6.92 19.94 30.23
CA LYS A 18 -7.98 19.23 29.48
C LYS A 18 -9.30 19.98 29.50
N GLU A 19 -9.67 20.55 30.65
CA GLU A 19 -10.90 21.34 30.80
C GLU A 19 -10.85 22.61 29.92
N LEU A 20 -9.73 23.33 29.94
CA LEU A 20 -9.54 24.53 29.12
C LEU A 20 -9.46 24.21 27.62
N GLN A 21 -8.84 23.08 27.27
CA GLN A 21 -8.80 22.60 25.89
C GLN A 21 -10.20 22.25 25.38
N LEU A 22 -11.02 21.58 26.20
CA LEU A 22 -12.41 21.26 25.87
C LEU A 22 -13.28 22.52 25.73
N ALA A 23 -13.06 23.51 26.59
CA ALA A 23 -13.77 24.78 26.55
C ALA A 23 -13.38 25.68 25.36
N GLY A 24 -12.25 25.41 24.70
CA GLY A 24 -11.75 26.19 23.56
C GLY A 24 -11.30 27.63 23.90
N LYS A 25 -11.20 27.97 25.19
CA LYS A 25 -10.81 29.32 25.68
C LYS A 25 -9.94 29.21 26.93
N GLY A 26 -9.12 30.24 27.20
CA GLY A 26 -8.31 30.34 28.42
C GLY A 26 -6.95 29.64 28.38
N LEU A 27 -6.55 29.03 27.26
CA LEU A 27 -5.24 28.38 27.13
C LEU A 27 -4.06 29.34 27.26
N THR A 28 -4.19 30.58 26.78
CA THR A 28 -3.12 31.60 26.90
C THR A 28 -2.77 31.88 28.35
N ALA A 29 -3.78 32.17 29.19
CA ALA A 29 -3.60 32.43 30.62
C ALA A 29 -3.07 31.20 31.37
N PHE A 30 -3.50 29.99 30.97
CA PHE A 30 -2.94 28.75 31.49
C PHE A 30 -1.44 28.65 31.25
N TRP A 31 -1.00 28.90 30.01
CA TRP A 31 0.42 28.82 29.65
C TRP A 31 1.26 29.84 30.40
N GLU A 32 0.84 31.10 30.45
CA GLU A 32 1.55 32.17 31.18
C GLU A 32 1.75 31.79 32.65
N ARG A 33 0.69 31.34 33.33
CA ARG A 33 0.76 30.94 34.74
C ARG A 33 1.60 29.67 34.94
N LEU A 34 1.49 28.70 34.03
CA LEU A 34 2.28 27.46 34.10
C LEU A 34 3.77 27.76 33.92
N TYR A 35 4.13 28.58 32.92
CA TYR A 35 5.52 28.98 32.67
C TYR A 35 6.08 29.78 33.82
N HIS A 36 5.32 30.71 34.38
CA HIS A 36 5.74 31.43 35.57
C HIS A 36 6.08 30.47 36.72
N LYS A 37 5.19 29.53 37.05
CA LYS A 37 5.46 28.51 38.09
C LYS A 37 6.64 27.61 37.75
N PHE A 38 6.78 27.20 36.49
CA PHE A 38 7.88 26.36 36.03
C PHE A 38 9.23 27.07 36.21
N TYR A 39 9.32 28.34 35.81
CA TYR A 39 10.55 29.12 35.92
C TYR A 39 10.85 29.64 37.33
N LEU A 40 9.90 29.55 38.28
CA LEU A 40 10.22 29.75 39.70
C LEU A 40 11.02 28.58 40.28
N VAL A 41 10.75 27.34 39.82
CA VAL A 41 11.46 26.14 40.27
C VAL A 41 12.77 25.98 39.50
N TRP A 42 12.75 26.20 38.19
CA TRP A 42 13.93 26.15 37.32
C TRP A 42 14.16 27.53 36.70
N PRO A 43 14.86 28.47 37.39
CA PRO A 43 15.04 29.83 36.90
C PRO A 43 15.99 29.95 35.71
N ASN A 44 16.94 29.02 35.58
CA ASN A 44 17.94 29.01 34.53
C ASN A 44 18.33 27.57 34.15
N GLN A 45 19.10 27.43 33.07
CA GLN A 45 19.55 26.12 32.58
C GLN A 45 20.49 25.41 33.57
N GLN A 46 21.25 26.17 34.37
CA GLN A 46 22.20 25.61 35.32
C GLN A 46 21.48 24.88 36.46
N ALA A 47 20.38 25.44 36.97
CA ALA A 47 19.52 24.80 37.97
C ALA A 47 18.93 23.47 37.47
N GLU A 48 18.75 23.31 36.15
CA GLU A 48 18.31 22.04 35.56
C GLU A 48 19.44 21.00 35.48
N LEU A 49 20.69 21.44 35.31
CA LEU A 49 21.88 20.57 35.27
C LEU A 49 22.31 20.13 36.67
N GLU A 50 22.11 20.97 37.67
CA GLU A 50 22.45 20.72 39.07
C GLU A 50 21.43 19.84 39.79
N ALA A 51 20.26 19.60 39.19
CA ALA A 51 19.28 18.68 39.73
C ALA A 51 19.93 17.28 39.86
N PRO A 52 19.99 16.71 41.07
CA PRO A 52 20.68 15.45 41.30
C PRO A 52 20.05 14.39 40.38
N ALA A 53 20.88 13.78 39.54
CA ALA A 53 20.43 12.68 38.71
C ALA A 53 20.02 11.53 39.65
N GLU A 54 18.73 11.42 39.96
CA GLU A 54 18.24 10.30 40.76
C GLU A 54 18.67 9.00 40.07
N PRO A 55 19.44 8.13 40.75
CA PRO A 55 19.83 6.87 40.17
C PRO A 55 18.55 6.10 39.85
N LYS A 56 18.27 5.91 38.55
CA LYS A 56 17.08 5.17 38.14
C LYS A 56 17.21 3.76 38.71
N PRO A 57 16.24 3.29 39.52
CA PRO A 57 16.33 1.95 40.07
C PRO A 57 16.42 0.94 38.91
N PRO A 58 17.28 -0.09 39.03
CA PRO A 58 17.41 -1.08 37.99
C PRO A 58 16.04 -1.71 37.73
N LYS A 59 15.61 -1.72 36.46
CA LYS A 59 14.33 -2.34 36.10
C LYS A 59 14.49 -3.84 36.20
N LEU A 60 13.92 -4.41 37.25
CA LEU A 60 13.85 -5.86 37.44
C LEU A 60 12.84 -6.45 36.44
N THR A 61 13.20 -7.60 35.85
CA THR A 61 12.24 -8.42 35.09
C THR A 61 11.17 -8.99 36.03
N LYS A 62 10.07 -9.52 35.48
CA LYS A 62 9.02 -10.20 36.29
C LYS A 62 9.56 -11.31 37.21
N GLY A 63 10.74 -11.86 36.90
CA GLY A 63 11.43 -12.85 37.74
C GLY A 63 12.49 -12.27 38.68
N GLY A 64 12.49 -10.95 38.95
CA GLY A 64 13.45 -10.32 39.87
C GLY A 64 14.89 -10.23 39.34
N LYS A 65 15.15 -10.64 38.10
CA LYS A 65 16.49 -10.59 37.49
C LYS A 65 16.70 -9.28 36.73
N ILE A 66 17.91 -8.71 36.82
CA ILE A 66 18.33 -7.54 36.04
C ILE A 66 18.37 -7.95 34.55
N SER A 67 17.70 -7.17 33.71
CA SER A 67 17.61 -7.47 32.27
C SER A 67 18.98 -7.24 31.60
N LYS A 68 19.62 -8.33 31.13
CA LYS A 68 20.86 -8.28 30.31
C LYS A 68 20.70 -7.47 29.01
N ARG A 69 19.47 -7.20 28.58
CA ARG A 69 19.15 -6.43 27.36
C ARG A 69 19.06 -4.92 27.59
N GLN A 70 19.30 -4.46 28.82
CA GLN A 70 19.60 -3.05 29.05
C GLN A 70 21.04 -2.80 28.62
N VAL A 71 21.26 -2.74 27.30
CA VAL A 71 22.26 -1.79 26.80
C VAL A 71 21.83 -0.48 27.43
N GLU A 72 22.68 0.11 28.26
CA GLU A 72 22.46 1.46 28.79
C GLU A 72 22.09 2.31 27.60
N LYS A 73 20.80 2.65 27.47
CA LYS A 73 20.42 3.69 26.52
C LYS A 73 21.04 4.91 27.12
N GLU A 74 22.22 5.26 26.59
CA GLU A 74 22.92 6.50 26.90
C GLU A 74 21.84 7.56 26.98
N THR A 75 21.73 8.16 28.17
CA THR A 75 20.77 9.24 28.33
C THR A 75 21.16 10.28 27.29
N PRO A 76 20.24 10.66 26.38
CA PRO A 76 20.61 11.54 25.29
C PRO A 76 21.23 12.80 25.88
N PRO A 77 22.36 13.27 25.34
CA PRO A 77 23.15 14.34 25.94
C PRO A 77 22.26 15.54 26.22
N VAL A 78 22.41 16.12 27.41
CA VAL A 78 21.64 17.31 27.78
C VAL A 78 22.06 18.44 26.84
N MET A 79 21.10 18.92 26.02
CA MET A 79 21.39 20.02 25.10
C MET A 79 21.65 21.30 25.89
N ILE A 80 22.84 21.86 25.72
CA ILE A 80 23.22 23.15 26.29
C ILE A 80 22.86 24.22 25.27
N TYR A 81 22.05 25.21 25.68
CA TYR A 81 21.66 26.30 24.81
C TYR A 81 22.61 27.48 24.97
N SER A 82 22.84 28.21 23.87
CA SER A 82 23.75 29.36 23.84
C SER A 82 23.22 30.58 24.60
N THR A 83 21.90 30.73 24.72
CA THR A 83 21.27 31.89 25.36
C THR A 83 20.09 31.46 26.24
N MET A 84 19.80 32.25 27.27
CA MET A 84 18.67 32.00 28.17
C MET A 84 17.33 32.03 27.43
N LYS A 85 17.20 32.89 26.40
CA LYS A 85 16.01 32.97 25.55
C LYS A 85 15.78 31.65 24.79
N ASN A 86 16.81 31.14 24.12
CA ASN A 86 16.72 29.88 23.37
C ASN A 86 16.35 28.70 24.27
N TRP A 87 16.90 28.66 25.49
CA TRP A 87 16.53 27.65 26.48
C TRP A 87 15.06 27.76 26.90
N LYS A 88 14.57 28.97 27.21
CA LYS A 88 13.16 29.18 27.55
C LYS A 88 12.24 28.75 26.42
N ASP A 89 12.48 29.22 25.20
CA ASP A 89 11.69 28.87 24.01
C ASP A 89 11.64 27.35 23.77
N ALA A 90 12.78 26.68 23.91
CA ALA A 90 12.86 25.23 23.79
C ALA A 90 12.08 24.50 24.89
N ARG A 91 12.10 25.00 26.14
CA ARG A 91 11.34 24.42 27.25
C ARG A 91 9.84 24.66 27.11
N GLU A 92 9.42 25.86 26.74
CA GLU A 92 8.01 26.13 26.45
C GLU A 92 7.47 25.19 25.36
N SER A 93 8.25 24.99 24.29
CA SER A 93 7.92 24.06 23.19
C SER A 93 7.80 22.60 23.68
N GLN A 94 8.73 22.14 24.51
CA GLN A 94 8.68 20.80 25.09
C GLN A 94 7.50 20.62 26.05
N ILE A 95 7.21 21.63 26.87
CA ILE A 95 6.06 21.63 27.79
C ILE A 95 4.75 21.58 26.98
N ARG A 96 4.59 22.41 25.95
CA ARG A 96 3.41 22.34 25.06
C ARG A 96 3.27 20.95 24.45
N SER A 97 4.36 20.43 23.88
CA SER A 97 4.40 19.09 23.28
C SER A 97 3.97 18.01 24.29
N TYR A 98 4.41 18.11 25.54
CA TYR A 98 4.02 17.19 26.60
C TYR A 98 2.50 17.18 26.83
N TYR A 99 1.84 18.34 26.96
CA TYR A 99 0.39 18.38 27.16
C TYR A 99 -0.34 17.90 25.92
N TYR A 100 -0.03 18.43 24.73
CA TYR A 100 -0.71 18.04 23.50
C TYR A 100 -0.61 16.53 23.26
N ASN A 101 0.55 15.91 23.46
CA ASN A 101 0.71 14.45 23.31
C ASN A 101 -0.08 13.62 24.34
N ARG A 102 -0.43 14.20 25.51
CA ARG A 102 -1.18 13.52 26.59
C ARG A 102 -2.67 13.85 26.63
N THR A 103 -3.09 14.89 25.92
CA THR A 103 -4.44 15.46 26.00
C THR A 103 -5.17 15.42 24.67
N THR A 104 -4.47 15.13 23.58
CA THR A 104 -5.12 14.48 22.44
C THR A 104 -5.76 13.21 22.98
N LEU A 105 -7.03 13.32 23.41
CA LEU A 105 -7.99 12.23 23.53
C LEU A 105 -7.73 11.39 22.31
N GLY A 106 -7.07 10.25 22.51
CA GLY A 106 -6.29 9.64 21.45
C GLY A 106 -7.08 9.71 20.16
N ARG A 107 -6.59 10.47 19.16
CA ARG A 107 -6.97 10.22 17.77
C ARG A 107 -6.89 8.72 17.68
N LYS A 108 -8.04 8.05 17.65
CA LYS A 108 -8.19 6.65 18.06
C LYS A 108 -6.93 5.93 17.66
N LYS A 109 -6.04 5.60 18.61
CA LYS A 109 -4.88 4.74 18.33
C LYS A 109 -5.34 3.31 18.00
N GLY A 110 -6.66 3.11 17.83
CA GLY A 110 -7.34 1.94 17.26
C GLY A 110 -8.21 2.24 16.03
N GLN A 111 -8.21 3.45 15.46
CA GLN A 111 -8.09 3.51 14.01
C GLN A 111 -6.60 3.60 13.79
N ALA A 112 -5.96 2.44 13.83
CA ALA A 112 -5.00 2.24 12.78
C ALA A 112 -5.78 2.61 11.50
N LYS A 113 -5.57 3.84 11.03
CA LYS A 113 -5.08 3.98 9.68
C LYS A 113 -3.83 3.11 9.67
N VAL A 114 -4.05 1.78 9.61
CA VAL A 114 -3.45 1.03 8.56
C VAL A 114 -3.88 1.88 7.38
N ASN A 115 -3.03 2.85 7.05
CA ASN A 115 -2.64 3.03 5.69
C ASN A 115 -2.18 1.62 5.31
N ILE A 116 -3.16 0.77 5.03
CA ILE A 116 -3.14 -0.14 3.93
C ILE A 116 -3.15 0.81 2.71
N VAL A 117 -2.14 1.68 2.63
CA VAL A 117 -1.17 1.52 1.57
C VAL A 117 -0.79 0.04 1.67
N VAL A 118 -1.67 -0.80 1.10
CA VAL A 118 -1.32 -2.07 0.50
C VAL A 118 -0.02 -1.75 -0.21
N ALA A 119 0.96 -2.63 -0.21
CA ALA A 119 2.28 -2.35 -0.75
C ALA A 119 2.32 -1.96 -2.26
N ILE A 120 1.22 -1.50 -2.86
CA ILE A 120 1.12 -0.48 -3.90
C ILE A 120 1.97 0.81 -3.63
N GLY A 121 2.60 0.98 -2.46
CA GLY A 121 3.14 2.28 -2.03
C GLY A 121 4.50 2.31 -1.36
N LYS A 122 5.51 1.66 -1.94
CA LYS A 122 6.59 2.54 -2.40
C LYS A 122 6.08 3.07 -3.73
N LYS A 123 5.88 4.38 -3.86
CA LYS A 123 5.74 4.99 -5.18
C LYS A 123 6.98 4.57 -5.93
N ASP A 124 6.87 3.53 -6.76
CA ASP A 124 8.01 2.99 -7.48
C ASP A 124 8.48 4.12 -8.37
N ARG A 125 9.57 4.77 -7.95
CA ARG A 125 10.04 5.95 -8.66
C ARG A 125 10.45 5.43 -10.02
N VAL A 126 9.90 6.02 -11.07
CA VAL A 126 10.41 5.74 -12.40
C VAL A 126 11.91 6.03 -12.33
N LEU A 127 12.70 5.04 -12.73
CA LEU A 127 14.15 5.13 -12.68
C LEU A 127 14.58 6.39 -13.42
N ALA A 128 15.55 7.12 -12.87
CA ALA A 128 16.10 8.26 -13.57
C ALA A 128 16.74 7.82 -14.91
N GLU A 129 16.85 8.72 -15.88
CA GLU A 129 17.35 8.39 -17.23
C GLU A 129 18.70 7.65 -17.21
N HIS A 130 19.68 8.12 -16.42
CA HIS A 130 20.97 7.45 -16.26
C HIS A 130 20.86 6.04 -15.63
N GLN A 131 19.86 5.80 -14.78
CA GLN A 131 19.60 4.47 -14.20
C GLN A 131 18.96 3.52 -15.23
N LEU A 132 18.06 4.04 -16.08
CA LEU A 132 17.52 3.30 -17.23
C LEU A 132 18.63 2.96 -18.23
N TYR A 133 19.52 3.92 -18.51
CA TYR A 133 20.71 3.70 -19.31
C TYR A 133 21.61 2.60 -18.72
N SER A 134 21.90 2.66 -17.41
CA SER A 134 22.62 1.58 -16.72
C SER A 134 21.93 0.24 -16.92
N LYS A 135 20.60 0.17 -16.77
CA LYS A 135 19.87 -1.08 -16.91
C LYS A 135 20.05 -1.73 -18.30
N LYS A 136 20.16 -0.92 -19.37
CA LYS A 136 20.34 -1.41 -20.74
C LYS A 136 21.81 -1.65 -21.13
N TYR A 137 22.72 -0.74 -20.76
CA TYR A 137 24.08 -0.70 -21.32
C TYR A 137 25.19 -0.85 -20.28
N TYR A 138 24.89 -1.24 -19.03
CA TYR A 138 25.92 -1.35 -18.00
C TYR A 138 27.02 -2.34 -18.36
N ALA A 139 26.65 -3.54 -18.81
CA ALA A 139 27.58 -4.61 -19.13
C ALA A 139 28.60 -4.19 -20.21
N ASP A 140 28.12 -3.53 -21.27
CA ASP A 140 28.92 -3.23 -22.45
C ASP A 140 29.73 -1.93 -22.31
N ARG A 141 29.15 -0.89 -21.70
CA ARG A 141 29.72 0.47 -21.76
C ARG A 141 30.25 1.00 -20.43
N VAL A 142 29.64 0.60 -19.31
CA VAL A 142 29.93 1.19 -18.00
C VAL A 142 30.82 0.29 -17.14
N LYS A 143 30.62 -1.03 -17.21
CA LYS A 143 31.27 -2.02 -16.35
C LYS A 143 32.80 -1.94 -16.37
N ALA A 144 33.41 -1.89 -17.55
CA ALA A 144 34.87 -1.82 -17.67
C ALA A 144 35.48 -0.58 -17.01
N LYS A 145 34.80 0.58 -17.11
CA LYS A 145 35.22 1.83 -16.47
C LYS A 145 35.08 1.75 -14.94
N VAL A 146 33.97 1.19 -14.47
CA VAL A 146 33.71 0.98 -13.04
C VAL A 146 34.74 0.03 -12.44
N ASP A 147 34.97 -1.14 -13.05
CA ASP A 147 35.93 -2.13 -12.56
C ASP A 147 37.35 -1.54 -12.48
N THR A 148 37.75 -0.74 -13.46
CA THR A 148 39.04 -0.03 -13.48
C THR A 148 39.18 0.99 -12.35
N ALA A 149 38.10 1.70 -12.01
CA ALA A 149 38.10 2.68 -10.93
C ALA A 149 38.03 2.01 -9.54
N LEU A 150 37.23 0.94 -9.40
CA LEU A 150 37.11 0.19 -8.15
C LEU A 150 38.39 -0.56 -7.80
N ALA A 151 39.18 -0.99 -8.79
CA ALA A 151 40.51 -1.59 -8.55
C ALA A 151 41.47 -0.65 -7.80
N LYS A 152 41.21 0.66 -7.77
CA LYS A 152 42.04 1.66 -7.07
C LYS A 152 41.49 2.04 -5.69
N ILE A 153 40.31 1.56 -5.31
CA ILE A 153 39.58 2.00 -4.12
C ILE A 153 39.18 0.78 -3.29
N ASP A 154 39.77 0.67 -2.09
CA ASP A 154 39.50 -0.45 -1.18
C ASP A 154 38.22 -0.21 -0.33
N ASP A 155 37.78 1.04 -0.19
CA ASP A 155 36.59 1.37 0.60
C ASP A 155 35.27 1.05 -0.12
N VAL A 156 34.56 0.04 0.40
CA VAL A 156 33.25 -0.43 -0.09
C VAL A 156 32.20 0.69 -0.07
N ALA A 157 32.23 1.61 0.90
CA ALA A 157 31.25 2.70 0.96
C ALA A 157 31.44 3.71 -0.19
N SER A 158 32.69 3.87 -0.65
CA SER A 158 33.05 4.72 -1.78
C SER A 158 32.70 4.10 -3.13
N HIS A 159 32.58 2.76 -3.22
CA HIS A 159 32.23 2.07 -4.48
C HIS A 159 30.92 2.59 -5.08
N ILE A 160 29.88 2.76 -4.25
CA ILE A 160 28.56 3.23 -4.71
C ILE A 160 28.67 4.64 -5.31
N LYS A 161 29.43 5.53 -4.66
CA LYS A 161 29.60 6.92 -5.13
C LYS A 161 30.34 6.97 -6.46
N VAL A 162 31.41 6.19 -6.58
CA VAL A 162 32.24 6.12 -7.79
C VAL A 162 31.47 5.53 -8.96
N THR A 163 30.73 4.43 -8.73
CA THR A 163 29.87 3.85 -9.76
C THR A 163 28.80 4.84 -10.22
N ALA A 164 28.14 5.55 -9.29
CA ALA A 164 27.14 6.56 -9.64
C ALA A 164 27.74 7.72 -10.44
N GLN A 165 28.96 8.16 -10.09
CA GLN A 165 29.67 9.19 -10.82
C GLN A 165 30.04 8.76 -12.25
N ILE A 166 30.68 7.59 -12.40
CA ILE A 166 31.09 7.05 -13.72
C ILE A 166 29.89 6.80 -14.61
N LEU A 167 28.78 6.34 -14.04
CA LEU A 167 27.53 6.15 -14.76
C LEU A 167 27.00 7.48 -15.30
N LYS A 168 27.00 8.53 -14.48
CA LYS A 168 26.56 9.87 -14.89
C LYS A 168 27.46 10.45 -15.99
N GLU A 169 28.78 10.36 -15.81
CA GLU A 169 29.75 10.81 -16.82
C GLU A 169 29.60 10.04 -18.14
N SER A 170 29.39 8.72 -18.08
CA SER A 170 29.18 7.89 -19.27
C SER A 170 27.87 8.24 -19.98
N TRP A 171 26.81 8.59 -19.24
CA TRP A 171 25.56 9.06 -19.80
C TRP A 171 25.70 10.44 -20.47
N ASP A 172 26.41 11.37 -19.84
CA ASP A 172 26.61 12.73 -20.36
C ASP A 172 27.45 12.75 -21.65
N GLN A 173 28.31 11.75 -21.84
CA GLN A 173 29.18 11.55 -23.02
C GLN A 173 28.53 10.73 -24.15
N GLU A 174 27.36 10.14 -23.91
CA GLU A 174 26.76 9.20 -24.86
C GLU A 174 26.20 9.90 -26.11
N THR A 175 26.03 9.18 -27.22
CA THR A 175 25.53 9.79 -28.46
C THR A 175 24.08 10.28 -28.29
N LYS A 176 23.68 11.25 -29.14
CA LYS A 176 22.34 11.84 -29.07
C LYS A 176 21.24 10.79 -29.30
N GLU A 177 21.50 9.81 -30.18
CA GLU A 177 20.55 8.76 -30.54
C GLU A 177 20.18 7.89 -29.34
N ILE A 178 21.17 7.44 -28.55
CA ILE A 178 20.92 6.63 -27.35
C ILE A 178 20.26 7.48 -26.26
N ARG A 179 20.62 8.77 -26.16
CA ARG A 179 19.94 9.67 -25.22
C ARG A 179 18.46 9.83 -25.56
N ASP A 180 18.13 10.04 -26.82
CA ASP A 180 16.76 10.16 -27.31
C ASP A 180 15.98 8.84 -27.08
N GLU A 181 16.61 7.67 -27.29
CA GLU A 181 16.02 6.36 -27.00
C GLU A 181 15.65 6.19 -25.52
N ILE A 182 16.60 6.45 -24.61
CA ILE A 182 16.39 6.34 -23.16
C ILE A 182 15.36 7.36 -22.68
N GLN A 183 15.36 8.57 -23.24
CA GLN A 183 14.38 9.59 -22.90
C GLN A 183 12.95 9.20 -23.36
N ALA A 184 12.82 8.62 -24.54
CA ALA A 184 11.54 8.09 -25.03
C ALA A 184 11.01 6.97 -24.12
N GLU A 185 11.89 6.04 -23.74
CA GLU A 185 11.57 4.97 -22.79
C GLU A 185 11.16 5.52 -21.42
N HIS A 186 11.90 6.49 -20.89
CA HIS A 186 11.57 7.15 -19.63
C HIS A 186 10.19 7.82 -19.68
N LYS A 187 9.88 8.55 -20.76
CA LYS A 187 8.56 9.16 -20.97
C LYS A 187 7.45 8.12 -21.01
N ARG A 188 7.66 6.99 -21.69
CA ARG A 188 6.71 5.87 -21.73
C ARG A 188 6.42 5.33 -20.33
N LEU A 189 7.47 5.03 -19.55
CA LEU A 189 7.32 4.51 -18.19
C LEU A 189 6.64 5.50 -17.23
N VAL A 190 6.93 6.80 -17.36
CA VAL A 190 6.23 7.85 -16.59
C VAL A 190 4.74 7.90 -16.94
N GLN A 191 4.39 7.78 -18.22
CA GLN A 191 3.01 7.81 -18.67
C GLN A 191 2.24 6.56 -18.19
N GLU A 192 2.78 5.36 -18.40
CA GLU A 192 2.18 4.10 -17.91
C GLU A 192 1.94 4.14 -16.41
N LYS A 193 2.92 4.64 -15.64
CA LYS A 193 2.76 4.79 -14.19
C LYS A 193 1.65 5.78 -13.85
N LYS A 194 1.59 6.93 -14.53
CA LYS A 194 0.56 7.95 -14.28
C LYS A 194 -0.84 7.41 -14.58
N GLU A 195 -0.98 6.57 -15.59
CA GLU A 195 -2.23 5.89 -15.94
C GLU A 195 -2.62 4.86 -14.87
N LYS A 196 -1.69 3.99 -14.46
CA LYS A 196 -1.89 3.05 -13.34
C LYS A 196 -2.29 3.77 -12.04
N ASP A 197 -1.58 4.84 -11.68
CA ASP A 197 -1.88 5.65 -10.49
C ASP A 197 -3.27 6.31 -10.57
N LYS A 198 -3.71 6.74 -11.77
CA LYS A 198 -5.05 7.31 -11.97
C LYS A 198 -6.14 6.25 -11.83
N THR A 199 -5.98 5.11 -12.50
CA THR A 199 -6.92 3.99 -12.43
C THR A 199 -7.07 3.52 -10.98
N LEU A 200 -5.95 3.37 -10.26
CA LEU A 200 -5.97 2.96 -8.88
C LEU A 200 -6.66 3.99 -7.97
N LYS A 201 -6.40 5.29 -8.14
CA LYS A 201 -7.08 6.33 -7.37
C LYS A 201 -8.59 6.32 -7.59
N HIS A 202 -9.02 6.16 -8.84
CA HIS A 202 -10.44 6.09 -9.18
C HIS A 202 -11.11 4.90 -8.48
N VAL A 203 -10.47 3.73 -8.50
CA VAL A 203 -10.94 2.51 -7.79
C VAL A 203 -11.02 2.73 -6.28
N LEU A 204 -10.01 3.37 -5.66
CA LEU A 204 -9.95 3.56 -4.21
C LEU A 204 -10.88 4.65 -3.68
N GLU A 205 -11.20 5.67 -4.49
CA GLU A 205 -12.03 6.79 -4.06
C GLU A 205 -13.52 6.43 -3.88
N GLY A 206 -13.94 5.22 -4.28
CA GLY A 206 -15.26 4.65 -3.94
C GLY A 206 -16.44 5.51 -4.37
N LYS A 207 -16.25 6.44 -5.32
CA LYS A 207 -17.30 7.32 -5.83
C LYS A 207 -18.22 6.54 -6.78
N GLY A 208 -19.11 5.77 -6.16
CA GLY A 208 -20.18 5.01 -6.80
C GLY A 208 -19.66 3.77 -7.52
N GLN A 209 -20.49 2.73 -7.55
CA GLN A 209 -20.46 1.74 -8.62
C GLN A 209 -20.74 2.46 -9.95
N GLN A 210 -19.80 3.28 -10.43
CA GLN A 210 -19.81 3.69 -11.82
C GLN A 210 -19.73 2.40 -12.65
N ASP A 211 -20.40 2.38 -13.79
CA ASP A 211 -20.35 1.29 -14.75
C ASP A 211 -18.91 1.12 -15.26
N ILE A 212 -18.07 0.44 -14.48
CA ILE A 212 -16.72 0.05 -14.88
C ILE A 212 -16.87 -0.84 -16.11
N SER A 213 -16.22 -0.43 -17.20
CA SER A 213 -16.24 -1.19 -18.45
C SER A 213 -15.72 -2.62 -18.22
N PRO A 214 -16.21 -3.62 -18.97
CA PRO A 214 -15.70 -4.99 -18.89
C PRO A 214 -14.17 -5.08 -19.00
N GLU A 215 -13.57 -4.23 -19.84
CA GLU A 215 -12.12 -4.16 -20.08
C GLU A 215 -11.37 -3.62 -18.85
N GLU A 216 -11.84 -2.53 -18.24
CA GLU A 216 -11.25 -2.02 -17.00
C GLU A 216 -11.39 -3.03 -15.86
N ARG A 217 -12.51 -3.75 -15.80
CA ARG A 217 -12.72 -4.82 -14.80
C ARG A 217 -11.74 -5.96 -14.99
N ALA A 218 -11.49 -6.38 -16.23
CA ALA A 218 -10.50 -7.40 -16.55
C ALA A 218 -9.10 -7.00 -16.05
N ILE A 219 -8.67 -5.76 -16.32
CA ILE A 219 -7.38 -5.23 -15.86
C ILE A 219 -7.29 -5.25 -14.33
N VAL A 220 -8.34 -4.81 -13.64
CA VAL A 220 -8.36 -4.84 -12.16
C VAL A 220 -8.30 -6.27 -11.64
N GLN A 221 -9.03 -7.21 -12.25
CA GLN A 221 -9.04 -8.62 -11.86
C GLN A 221 -7.70 -9.31 -12.04
N GLU A 222 -6.95 -8.97 -13.09
CA GLU A 222 -5.58 -9.45 -13.31
C GLU A 222 -4.60 -8.94 -12.24
N ALA A 223 -4.84 -7.74 -11.69
CA ALA A 223 -4.02 -7.18 -10.61
C ALA A 223 -4.35 -7.74 -9.21
N ILE A 224 -5.51 -8.37 -9.01
CA ILE A 224 -5.95 -8.86 -7.69
C ILE A 224 -4.93 -9.79 -7.00
N PRO A 225 -4.34 -10.80 -7.66
CA PRO A 225 -3.42 -11.71 -7.00
C PRO A 225 -2.22 -10.99 -6.36
N GLU A 226 -1.55 -10.11 -7.10
CA GLU A 226 -0.40 -9.33 -6.63
C GLU A 226 -0.80 -8.38 -5.49
N LEU A 227 -1.99 -7.78 -5.59
CA LEU A 227 -2.53 -6.89 -4.55
C LEU A 227 -2.83 -7.64 -3.24
N LEU A 228 -3.43 -8.83 -3.32
CA LEU A 228 -3.74 -9.65 -2.16
C LEU A 228 -2.47 -10.21 -1.51
N GLU A 229 -1.48 -10.58 -2.31
CA GLU A 229 -0.17 -11.03 -1.83
C GLU A 229 0.53 -9.93 -1.04
N SER A 230 0.71 -8.78 -1.68
CA SER A 230 1.28 -7.57 -1.08
C SER A 230 0.55 -7.15 0.20
N PHE A 231 -0.78 -7.30 0.22
CA PHE A 231 -1.60 -6.97 1.37
C PHE A 231 -1.35 -7.93 2.54
N CYS A 232 -1.48 -9.23 2.28
CA CYS A 232 -1.40 -10.25 3.31
C CYS A 232 0.01 -10.36 3.88
N GLU A 233 1.06 -10.27 3.05
CA GLU A 233 2.47 -10.23 3.49
C GLU A 233 2.69 -9.05 4.45
N ALA A 234 2.26 -7.85 4.06
CA ALA A 234 2.40 -6.65 4.88
C ALA A 234 1.65 -6.76 6.21
N MET A 235 0.47 -7.39 6.19
CA MET A 235 -0.33 -7.63 7.39
C MET A 235 0.31 -8.68 8.29
N ALA A 236 0.81 -9.79 7.73
CA ALA A 236 1.49 -10.85 8.45
C ALA A 236 2.73 -10.33 9.17
N ALA A 237 3.58 -9.57 8.47
CA ALA A 237 4.78 -8.98 9.05
C ALA A 237 4.49 -8.03 10.23
N LYS A 238 3.36 -7.30 10.18
CA LYS A 238 2.99 -6.33 11.24
C LYS A 238 2.29 -6.96 12.43
N THR A 239 1.48 -7.98 12.19
CA THR A 239 0.59 -8.58 13.20
C THR A 239 1.13 -9.88 13.78
N GLY A 240 2.04 -10.54 13.07
CA GLY A 240 2.45 -11.91 13.36
C GLY A 240 1.36 -12.95 13.07
N TRP A 241 0.32 -12.59 12.29
CA TRP A 241 -0.76 -13.49 11.93
C TRP A 241 -0.48 -14.19 10.59
N ALA A 242 -1.03 -15.39 10.44
CA ALA A 242 -1.19 -16.04 9.14
C ALA A 242 -2.54 -15.63 8.54
N PHE A 243 -2.60 -15.47 7.21
CA PHE A 243 -3.80 -15.07 6.49
C PHE A 243 -4.18 -16.11 5.45
N SER A 244 -5.48 -16.36 5.31
CA SER A 244 -6.04 -17.19 4.24
C SER A 244 -7.23 -16.45 3.66
N VAL A 245 -7.16 -16.13 2.38
CA VAL A 245 -8.19 -15.38 1.64
C VAL A 245 -8.72 -16.28 0.53
N ILE A 246 -10.04 -16.38 0.44
CA ILE A 246 -10.73 -17.05 -0.65
C ILE A 246 -11.65 -16.01 -1.29
N GLY A 247 -11.47 -15.80 -2.58
CA GLY A 247 -12.27 -14.89 -3.38
C GLY A 247 -12.69 -15.55 -4.68
N GLY A 248 -13.79 -15.08 -5.27
CA GLY A 248 -14.24 -15.64 -6.53
C GLY A 248 -15.37 -14.85 -7.16
N GLY A 249 -15.43 -14.94 -8.49
CA GLY A 249 -16.37 -14.17 -9.29
C GLY A 249 -16.12 -14.34 -10.79
N PRO A 250 -16.92 -13.69 -11.63
CA PRO A 250 -16.78 -13.74 -13.08
C PRO A 250 -15.46 -13.10 -13.53
N MET A 251 -14.66 -13.82 -14.31
CA MET A 251 -13.40 -13.31 -14.87
C MET A 251 -13.63 -12.67 -16.23
N ALA A 252 -13.69 -11.33 -16.30
CA ALA A 252 -14.13 -10.58 -17.48
C ALA A 252 -13.27 -10.81 -18.74
N ALA A 253 -11.96 -11.05 -18.55
CA ALA A 253 -11.00 -11.32 -19.64
C ALA A 253 -11.30 -12.63 -20.40
N ASN A 254 -11.92 -13.61 -19.73
CA ASN A 254 -12.18 -14.93 -20.30
C ASN A 254 -13.52 -14.95 -21.04
N THR A 255 -13.62 -15.75 -22.10
CA THR A 255 -14.86 -15.94 -22.87
C THR A 255 -16.05 -16.29 -21.97
N ASN A 256 -17.15 -15.54 -22.08
CA ASN A 256 -18.37 -15.68 -21.28
C ASN A 256 -18.19 -15.46 -19.76
N ALA A 257 -17.08 -14.85 -19.35
CA ALA A 257 -16.74 -14.54 -17.96
C ALA A 257 -17.01 -15.69 -16.97
N PRO A 258 -16.34 -16.86 -17.13
CA PRO A 258 -16.49 -17.98 -16.21
C PRO A 258 -16.16 -17.57 -14.78
N ILE A 259 -16.78 -18.26 -13.82
CA ILE A 259 -16.42 -18.10 -12.42
C ILE A 259 -15.02 -18.64 -12.22
N ARG A 260 -14.17 -17.80 -11.61
CA ARG A 260 -12.85 -18.21 -11.12
C ARG A 260 -12.82 -18.00 -9.63
N VAL A 261 -12.27 -18.98 -8.92
CA VAL A 261 -11.92 -18.86 -7.50
C VAL A 261 -10.42 -18.67 -7.41
N CYS A 262 -9.99 -17.69 -6.64
CA CYS A 262 -8.60 -17.49 -6.24
C CYS A 262 -8.49 -17.71 -4.74
N THR A 263 -7.42 -18.39 -4.34
CA THR A 263 -7.07 -18.53 -2.92
C THR A 263 -5.67 -18.00 -2.72
N PHE A 264 -5.48 -17.29 -1.63
CA PHE A 264 -4.22 -16.69 -1.25
C PHE A 264 -3.93 -17.05 0.21
N HIS A 265 -2.70 -17.46 0.50
CA HIS A 265 -2.31 -17.96 1.81
C HIS A 265 -0.96 -17.36 2.20
N GLU A 266 -0.95 -16.56 3.25
CA GLU A 266 0.27 -16.04 3.89
C GLU A 266 0.51 -16.75 5.21
N GLY A 267 1.77 -17.10 5.44
CA GLY A 267 2.19 -17.90 6.58
C GLY A 267 2.52 -19.33 6.18
N VAL A 268 3.69 -19.77 6.62
CA VAL A 268 4.21 -21.13 6.40
C VAL A 268 4.47 -21.81 7.73
N ILE A 269 4.31 -23.12 7.76
CA ILE A 269 4.73 -23.96 8.87
C ILE A 269 6.27 -24.01 8.84
N PRO A 270 7.00 -23.59 9.88
CA PRO A 270 8.46 -23.50 9.84
C PRO A 270 9.17 -24.81 9.49
N GLU A 271 8.60 -25.94 9.90
CA GLU A 271 9.22 -27.27 9.74
C GLU A 271 9.05 -27.83 8.33
N THR A 272 7.90 -27.60 7.70
CA THR A 272 7.56 -28.20 6.39
C THR A 272 7.59 -27.17 5.25
N ASN A 273 7.68 -25.88 5.58
CA ASN A 273 7.53 -24.75 4.67
C ASN A 273 6.23 -24.81 3.83
N GLN A 274 5.18 -25.45 4.36
CA GLN A 274 3.87 -25.55 3.71
C GLN A 274 2.96 -24.40 4.13
N THR A 275 2.20 -23.86 3.18
CA THR A 275 1.10 -22.93 3.44
C THR A 275 -0.17 -23.67 3.89
N PHE A 276 -1.20 -22.96 4.33
CA PHE A 276 -2.48 -23.56 4.74
C PHE A 276 -3.10 -24.50 3.68
N ARG A 277 -3.00 -24.13 2.39
CA ARG A 277 -3.46 -24.98 1.28
C ARG A 277 -2.64 -26.27 1.17
N GLY A 278 -1.31 -26.18 1.26
CA GLY A 278 -0.43 -27.34 1.15
C GLY A 278 -0.53 -28.28 2.36
N TRP A 279 -0.80 -27.71 3.54
CA TRP A 279 -1.00 -28.46 4.77
C TRP A 279 -2.30 -29.27 4.79
N TYR A 280 -3.30 -28.87 4.00
CA TYR A 280 -4.62 -29.51 3.98
C TYR A 280 -4.89 -30.19 2.61
N PRO A 281 -4.67 -31.50 2.46
CA PRO A 281 -4.71 -32.19 1.16
C PRO A 281 -6.03 -32.07 0.39
N GLU A 282 -7.16 -31.99 1.10
CA GLU A 282 -8.50 -31.86 0.49
C GLU A 282 -8.99 -30.40 0.42
N PHE A 283 -8.08 -29.41 0.45
CA PHE A 283 -8.46 -28.01 0.54
C PHE A 283 -9.40 -27.59 -0.58
N ASP A 284 -9.11 -27.99 -1.82
CA ASP A 284 -9.93 -27.62 -2.97
C ASP A 284 -11.34 -28.23 -2.89
N LYS A 285 -11.47 -29.44 -2.36
CA LYS A 285 -12.76 -30.13 -2.21
C LYS A 285 -13.63 -29.50 -1.12
N LEU A 286 -13.03 -29.09 -0.01
CA LEU A 286 -13.77 -28.54 1.13
C LEU A 286 -14.01 -27.03 1.07
N PHE A 287 -13.13 -26.28 0.41
CA PHE A 287 -13.20 -24.81 0.39
C PHE A 287 -13.40 -24.26 -1.02
N SER A 288 -12.52 -24.59 -1.97
CA SER A 288 -12.55 -23.99 -3.31
C SER A 288 -13.82 -24.36 -4.10
N ILE A 289 -14.22 -25.64 -4.10
CA ILE A 289 -15.40 -26.11 -4.84
C ILE A 289 -16.71 -25.56 -4.23
N PRO A 290 -16.97 -25.67 -2.92
CA PRO A 290 -18.19 -25.09 -2.34
C PRO A 290 -18.28 -23.59 -2.53
N PHE A 291 -17.14 -22.88 -2.44
CA PHE A 291 -17.10 -21.45 -2.70
C PHE A 291 -17.38 -21.12 -4.18
N SER A 292 -16.87 -21.92 -5.12
CA SER A 292 -17.20 -21.81 -6.55
C SER A 292 -18.71 -21.98 -6.80
N THR A 293 -19.32 -23.01 -6.20
CA THR A 293 -20.77 -23.26 -6.28
C THR A 293 -21.57 -22.08 -5.72
N PHE A 294 -21.14 -21.54 -4.58
CA PHE A 294 -21.73 -20.31 -4.02
C PHE A 294 -21.58 -19.13 -4.99
N ALA A 295 -20.40 -18.91 -5.58
CA ALA A 295 -20.16 -17.83 -6.53
C ALA A 295 -21.03 -17.98 -7.80
N HIS A 296 -21.26 -19.19 -8.30
CA HIS A 296 -22.21 -19.43 -9.39
C HIS A 296 -23.65 -19.04 -9.03
N SER A 297 -24.05 -19.17 -7.76
CA SER A 297 -25.36 -18.75 -7.27
C SER A 297 -25.48 -17.24 -7.14
N VAL A 298 -24.39 -16.58 -6.72
CA VAL A 298 -24.31 -15.10 -6.62
C VAL A 298 -24.24 -14.44 -8.00
N PHE A 299 -23.60 -15.09 -8.97
CA PHE A 299 -23.38 -14.58 -10.31
C PHE A 299 -23.98 -15.51 -11.38
N PRO A 300 -25.31 -15.46 -11.60
CA PRO A 300 -25.97 -16.20 -12.67
C PRO A 300 -25.39 -15.89 -14.05
N GLU A 301 -25.60 -16.79 -15.02
CA GLU A 301 -25.06 -16.64 -16.38
C GLU A 301 -25.35 -15.28 -17.02
N ALA A 302 -26.56 -14.74 -16.86
CA ALA A 302 -26.93 -13.41 -17.37
C ALA A 302 -26.04 -12.29 -16.78
N VAL A 303 -25.73 -12.36 -15.49
CA VAL A 303 -24.88 -11.38 -14.79
C VAL A 303 -23.42 -11.50 -15.26
N ARG A 304 -22.95 -12.73 -15.47
CA ARG A 304 -21.60 -13.00 -15.99
C ARG A 304 -21.42 -12.42 -17.40
N LEU A 305 -22.38 -12.68 -18.29
CA LEU A 305 -22.35 -12.19 -19.67
C LEU A 305 -22.39 -10.66 -19.79
N ARG A 306 -23.05 -9.95 -18.86
CA ARG A 306 -22.99 -8.47 -18.82
C ARG A 306 -21.55 -7.96 -18.69
N GLY A 307 -20.76 -8.62 -17.84
CA GLY A 307 -19.37 -8.24 -17.54
C GLY A 307 -18.30 -8.90 -18.41
N ALA A 308 -18.67 -9.74 -19.38
CA ALA A 308 -17.72 -10.40 -20.26
C ALA A 308 -17.20 -9.43 -21.35
N VAL A 309 -15.91 -9.49 -21.63
CA VAL A 309 -15.30 -8.78 -22.78
C VAL A 309 -15.65 -9.51 -24.08
N ASN A 310 -15.47 -10.82 -24.10
CA ASN A 310 -15.76 -11.67 -25.25
C ASN A 310 -16.91 -12.64 -24.94
N ILE A 311 -17.88 -12.75 -25.86
CA ILE A 311 -19.02 -13.66 -25.75
C ILE A 311 -19.02 -14.63 -26.93
N GLU A 312 -18.93 -15.93 -26.65
CA GLU A 312 -19.11 -17.01 -27.63
C GLU A 312 -20.48 -17.66 -27.42
N LEU A 313 -21.36 -17.50 -28.41
CA LEU A 313 -22.77 -17.95 -28.35
C LEU A 313 -22.89 -19.47 -28.15
N GLU A 314 -21.99 -20.24 -28.76
CA GLU A 314 -21.98 -21.71 -28.67
C GLU A 314 -21.75 -22.24 -27.25
N LYS A 315 -21.13 -21.42 -26.39
CA LYS A 315 -20.80 -21.77 -25.01
C LYS A 315 -21.79 -21.18 -24.00
N VAL A 316 -22.85 -20.51 -24.46
CA VAL A 316 -23.92 -20.02 -23.58
C VAL A 316 -24.88 -21.17 -23.31
N THR A 317 -25.12 -21.45 -22.03
CA THR A 317 -25.93 -22.59 -21.58
C THR A 317 -27.43 -22.30 -21.74
N SER A 318 -27.84 -21.07 -21.43
CA SER A 318 -29.23 -20.61 -21.54
C SER A 318 -29.37 -19.44 -22.52
N PRO A 319 -30.12 -19.58 -23.63
CA PRO A 319 -30.43 -18.46 -24.52
C PRO A 319 -31.14 -17.29 -23.80
N ALA A 320 -31.93 -17.57 -22.76
CA ALA A 320 -32.59 -16.54 -21.96
C ALA A 320 -31.58 -15.67 -21.20
N ALA A 321 -30.46 -16.25 -20.74
CA ALA A 321 -29.41 -15.50 -20.05
C ALA A 321 -28.77 -14.45 -20.96
N LEU A 322 -28.67 -14.72 -22.26
CA LEU A 322 -28.16 -13.77 -23.24
C LEU A 322 -29.11 -12.56 -23.38
N LEU A 323 -30.42 -12.81 -23.39
CA LEU A 323 -31.44 -11.74 -23.47
C LEU A 323 -31.43 -10.89 -22.19
N GLU A 324 -31.44 -11.53 -21.03
CA GLU A 324 -31.37 -10.87 -19.71
C GLU A 324 -30.06 -10.11 -19.47
N SER A 325 -28.99 -10.47 -20.20
CA SER A 325 -27.72 -9.73 -20.16
C SER A 325 -27.78 -8.39 -20.90
N GLY A 326 -28.83 -8.14 -21.71
CA GLY A 326 -28.94 -6.91 -22.52
C GLY A 326 -27.99 -6.86 -23.72
N ARG A 327 -27.17 -7.90 -23.94
CA ARG A 327 -26.20 -7.99 -25.05
C ARG A 327 -26.82 -8.37 -26.39
N LEU A 328 -28.13 -8.68 -26.45
CA LEU A 328 -28.83 -9.02 -27.70
C LEU A 328 -29.43 -7.81 -28.44
N VAL A 329 -29.44 -6.61 -27.85
CA VAL A 329 -30.28 -5.47 -28.33
C VAL A 329 -29.51 -4.43 -29.17
N GLY A 330 -28.26 -4.67 -29.54
CA GLY A 330 -27.54 -3.79 -30.45
C GLY A 330 -26.30 -4.47 -30.99
N HIS A 331 -26.01 -4.26 -32.28
CA HIS A 331 -24.86 -4.76 -33.03
C HIS A 331 -23.59 -4.95 -32.18
N LEU A 332 -23.45 -6.12 -31.56
CA LEU A 332 -22.15 -6.59 -31.11
C LEU A 332 -21.43 -7.11 -32.33
N GLN A 333 -20.28 -6.51 -32.63
CA GLN A 333 -19.31 -7.09 -33.56
C GLN A 333 -18.88 -8.43 -32.96
N TYR A 334 -19.58 -9.49 -33.34
CA TYR A 334 -19.12 -10.84 -33.10
C TYR A 334 -17.76 -10.95 -33.78
N ALA A 335 -16.75 -11.42 -33.04
CA ALA A 335 -15.51 -11.91 -33.63
C ALA A 335 -15.87 -13.16 -34.47
N ARG A 336 -16.47 -12.96 -35.64
CA ARG A 336 -16.70 -14.02 -36.61
C ARG A 336 -15.33 -14.44 -37.10
N LYS A 337 -14.96 -15.70 -36.88
CA LYS A 337 -13.89 -16.33 -37.64
C LYS A 337 -14.24 -16.14 -39.12
N ALA A 338 -13.30 -15.59 -39.90
CA ALA A 338 -13.48 -15.40 -41.33
C ALA A 338 -13.76 -16.77 -41.99
N GLY A 339 -15.03 -17.04 -42.35
CA GLY A 339 -15.42 -18.31 -42.98
C GLY A 339 -16.89 -18.73 -42.88
N GLU A 340 -17.71 -18.17 -41.98
CA GLU A 340 -19.08 -18.66 -41.73
C GLU A 340 -20.19 -17.64 -42.08
N GLU A 341 -20.20 -17.11 -43.31
CA GLU A 341 -21.22 -16.14 -43.72
C GLU A 341 -22.55 -16.73 -44.21
N GLU A 342 -22.64 -18.02 -44.57
CA GLU A 342 -23.85 -18.56 -45.21
C GLU A 342 -24.95 -19.06 -44.25
N ALA A 343 -24.63 -19.44 -43.01
CA ALA A 343 -25.63 -20.12 -42.15
C ALA A 343 -26.53 -19.16 -41.34
N ALA A 344 -26.07 -17.95 -41.02
CA ALA A 344 -26.75 -17.08 -40.06
C ALA A 344 -27.94 -16.30 -40.64
N MET A 345 -28.02 -16.12 -41.97
CA MET A 345 -29.16 -15.44 -42.60
C MET A 345 -30.44 -16.30 -42.63
N ALA A 346 -30.31 -17.61 -42.51
CA ALA A 346 -31.45 -18.53 -42.56
C ALA A 346 -32.31 -18.54 -41.27
N VAL A 347 -31.74 -18.18 -40.12
CA VAL A 347 -32.44 -18.25 -38.82
C VAL A 347 -33.28 -16.99 -38.55
N MET A 348 -32.92 -15.84 -39.12
CA MET A 348 -33.64 -14.57 -38.91
C MET A 348 -34.88 -14.40 -39.79
N CYS A 349 -35.03 -15.17 -40.88
CA CYS A 349 -36.19 -15.07 -41.79
C CYS A 349 -37.33 -16.08 -41.50
N GLY A 350 -37.21 -16.95 -40.49
CA GLY A 350 -38.15 -18.05 -40.26
C GLY A 350 -39.36 -17.76 -39.37
N TYR A 351 -39.43 -16.61 -38.68
CA TYR A 351 -40.54 -16.26 -37.79
C TYR A 351 -41.46 -15.21 -38.42
N GLY A 352 -42.21 -15.63 -39.44
CA GLY A 352 -43.25 -14.80 -40.03
C GLY A 352 -44.21 -15.63 -40.87
N ALA A 353 -45.50 -15.60 -40.48
CA ALA A 353 -46.67 -16.12 -41.18
C ALA A 353 -46.94 -17.64 -41.09
N LYS A 354 -47.81 -18.02 -40.14
CA LYS A 354 -49.08 -18.70 -40.46
C LYS A 354 -50.18 -18.23 -39.50
N SER A 355 -50.97 -17.28 -39.97
CA SER A 355 -52.30 -16.96 -39.49
C SER A 355 -53.35 -17.74 -40.31
N GLN A 356 -54.45 -18.13 -39.66
CA GLN A 356 -55.75 -18.48 -40.27
C GLN A 356 -55.74 -19.79 -41.11
N THR A 357 -56.75 -20.68 -41.14
CA THR A 357 -58.21 -20.52 -41.10
C THR A 357 -58.84 -21.90 -40.85
N ARG A 358 -60.00 -21.93 -40.16
CA ARG A 358 -61.21 -22.80 -40.27
C ARG A 358 -61.11 -24.14 -41.04
N LEU A 359 -61.76 -25.23 -40.64
CA LEU A 359 -63.12 -25.41 -40.10
C LEU A 359 -63.19 -26.74 -39.35
#